data_AF-A0A5Q4GDJ7-F1
#
_entry.id   AF-A0A5Q4GDJ7-F1
#
_cell.length_a   1.000
_cell.length_b   1.000
_cell.length_c   1.000
_cell.angle_alpha   90.00
_cell.angle_beta   90.00
_cell.angle_gamma   90.00
#
_symmetry.space_group_name_H-M   'P 1'
#
loop_
_entity.id
_entity.type
_entity.pdbx_description
1 polymer ?
#
loop_
_entity_poly.entity_id
_entity_poly.type
_entity_poly.pdbx_seq_one_letter_code
_entity_poly.pdbx_strand_id
1 'polypeptide(L)' 'MRELDVLLSRWLDQHHATASPELQQAFVELLGCEDDQIWDWLLDREVPPAQLQALVQAIQRSSASGSDATE' A
#
# COMPACT_ATOMS: atom_id res chain seq x y z
N MET A 1 -8.51 7.70 -5.88
CA MET A 1 -7.67 8.90 -6.18
C MET A 1 -6.50 8.45 -7.05
N ARG A 2 -6.15 9.18 -8.12
CA ARG A 2 -5.17 8.71 -9.12
C ARG A 2 -3.78 8.34 -8.56
N GLU A 3 -3.29 9.04 -7.55
CA GLU A 3 -1.99 8.74 -6.94
C GLU A 3 -2.01 7.44 -6.14
N LEU A 4 -3.08 7.20 -5.40
CA LEU A 4 -3.31 5.96 -4.66
C LEU A 4 -3.38 4.77 -5.62
N ASP A 5 -4.12 4.90 -6.73
CA ASP A 5 -4.21 3.88 -7.77
C ASP A 5 -2.83 3.48 -8.31
N VAL A 6 -1.95 4.47 -8.55
CA VAL A 6 -0.58 4.24 -9.04
C VAL A 6 0.27 3.53 -7.99
N LEU A 7 0.19 3.94 -6.72
CA LEU A 7 0.94 3.31 -5.63
C LEU A 7 0.52 1.86 -5.41
N LEU A 8 -0.79 1.60 -5.37
CA LEU A 8 -1.33 0.26 -5.19
C LEU A 8 -0.98 -0.65 -6.37
N SER A 9 -1.17 -0.18 -7.61
CA SER A 9 -0.83 -0.96 -8.81
C SER A 9 0.66 -1.27 -8.88
N ARG A 10 1.51 -0.30 -8.53
CA ARG A 10 2.97 -0.48 -8.49
C ARG A 10 3.40 -1.51 -7.45
N TRP A 11 2.81 -1.48 -6.25
CA TRP A 11 3.10 -2.47 -5.22
C TRP A 11 2.57 -3.85 -5.64
N LEU A 12 1.38 -3.90 -6.25
CA LEU A 12 0.78 -5.12 -6.76
C LEU A 12 1.70 -5.80 -7.78
N ASP A 13 2.16 -5.07 -8.80
CA ASP A 13 2.99 -5.64 -9.87
C ASP A 13 4.36 -6.15 -9.36
N GLN A 14 4.97 -5.46 -8.41
CA GLN A 14 6.32 -5.77 -7.96
C GLN A 14 6.40 -6.74 -6.77
N HIS A 15 5.41 -6.70 -5.87
CA HIS A 15 5.47 -7.38 -4.58
C HIS A 15 4.36 -8.41 -4.39
N HIS A 16 3.18 -8.25 -4.99
CA HIS A 16 2.06 -9.17 -4.74
C HIS A 16 2.35 -10.61 -5.19
N ALA A 17 3.09 -10.77 -6.30
CA ALA A 17 3.46 -12.10 -6.81
C ALA A 17 4.36 -12.91 -5.85
N THR A 18 5.11 -12.23 -4.98
CA THR A 18 6.02 -12.85 -3.99
C THR A 18 5.56 -12.67 -2.55
N ALA A 19 4.46 -11.94 -2.33
CA ALA A 19 3.91 -11.67 -1.02
C ALA A 19 3.27 -12.93 -0.41
N SER A 20 3.37 -13.05 0.92
CA SER A 20 2.69 -14.11 1.67
C SER A 20 1.17 -14.04 1.51
N PRO A 21 0.44 -15.16 1.65
CA PRO A 21 -1.01 -15.21 1.54
C PRO A 21 -1.73 -14.19 2.45
N GLU A 22 -1.17 -13.92 3.62
CA GLU A 22 -1.69 -12.96 4.58
C GLU A 22 -1.65 -11.52 4.03
N LEU A 23 -0.58 -11.16 3.32
CA LEU A 23 -0.45 -9.85 2.68
C LEU A 23 -1.36 -9.71 1.46
N GLN A 24 -1.53 -10.79 0.69
CA GLN A 24 -2.46 -10.81 -0.44
C GLN A 24 -3.90 -10.63 0.06
N GLN A 25 -4.28 -11.32 1.14
CA GLN A 25 -5.59 -11.17 1.76
C GLN A 25 -5.80 -9.77 2.33
N ALA A 26 -4.79 -9.22 3.02
CA ALA A 26 -4.81 -7.84 3.51
C ALA A 26 -5.01 -6.84 2.36
N PHE A 27 -4.44 -7.10 1.18
CA PHE A 27 -4.62 -6.22 0.02
C PHE A 27 -6.06 -6.23 -0.49
N VAL A 28 -6.68 -7.41 -0.55
CA VAL A 28 -8.10 -7.53 -0.90
C VAL A 28 -8.99 -6.81 0.12
N GLU A 29 -8.69 -6.93 1.41
CA GLU A 29 -9.41 -6.21 2.47
C GLU A 29 -9.24 -4.69 2.34
N LEU A 30 -8.02 -4.22 2.05
CA LEU A 30 -7.72 -2.80 1.84
C LEU A 30 -8.50 -2.22 0.66
N LEU A 31 -8.68 -2.96 -0.44
CA LEU A 31 -9.50 -2.53 -1.58
C LEU A 31 -11.00 -2.35 -1.24
N GLY A 32 -11.45 -2.87 -0.10
CA GLY A 32 -12.80 -2.65 0.42
C GLY A 32 -12.94 -1.39 1.29
N CYS A 33 -11.84 -0.70 1.60
CA CYS A 33 -11.83 0.54 2.38
C CYS A 33 -11.94 1.78 1.48
N GLU A 34 -12.32 2.90 2.09
CA GLU A 34 -12.39 4.19 1.38
C GLU A 34 -11.00 4.71 1.03
N ASP A 35 -10.85 5.30 -0.16
CA ASP A 35 -9.59 5.86 -0.65
C ASP A 35 -8.99 6.87 0.33
N ASP A 36 -9.82 7.76 0.89
CA ASP A 36 -9.39 8.78 1.85
C ASP A 36 -8.79 8.16 3.12
N GLN A 37 -9.39 7.07 3.59
CA GLN A 37 -8.94 6.35 4.78
C GLN A 37 -7.61 5.65 4.55
N ILE A 38 -7.49 4.97 3.40
CA ILE A 38 -6.24 4.33 2.97
C ILE A 38 -5.13 5.39 2.86
N TRP A 39 -5.46 6.56 2.31
CA TRP A 39 -4.54 7.67 2.17
C TRP A 39 -4.06 8.22 3.52
N ASP A 40 -4.96 8.36 4.50
CA ASP A 40 -4.59 8.78 5.85
C ASP A 40 -3.68 7.76 6.56
N TRP A 41 -3.87 6.45 6.34
CA TRP A 41 -2.93 5.43 6.82
C TRP A 41 -1.56 5.51 6.15
N LEU A 42 -1.52 5.75 4.84
CA LEU A 42 -0.28 5.91 4.09
C LEU A 42 0.51 7.14 4.55
N LEU A 43 -0.18 8.21 4.97
CA LEU A 43 0.41 9.45 5.50
C LEU A 43 0.72 9.41 7.01
N ASP A 44 0.53 8.27 7.67
CA ASP A 44 0.71 8.10 9.12
C ASP A 44 -0.17 9.07 9.95
N ARG A 45 -1.33 9.46 9.40
CA ARG A 45 -2.32 10.33 10.06
C ARG A 45 -3.29 9.53 10.91
N GLU A 46 -3.60 8.31 10.49
CA GLU A 46 -4.43 7.36 11.21
C GLU A 46 -3.72 6.00 11.32
N VAL A 47 -4.03 5.25 12.38
CA VAL A 47 -3.49 3.91 12.61
C VAL A 47 -4.32 2.88 11.86
N PRO A 48 -3.75 2.14 10.88
CA PRO A 48 -4.47 1.08 10.20
C PRO A 48 -4.76 -0.12 11.13
N PRO A 49 -5.75 -0.95 10.79
CA PRO A 49 -5.95 -2.24 11.44
C PRO A 49 -4.68 -3.10 11.44
N ALA A 50 -4.49 -3.93 12.48
CA ALA A 50 -3.28 -4.74 12.64
C ALA A 50 -3.01 -5.65 11.42
N GLN A 51 -4.06 -6.16 10.78
CA GLN A 51 -3.96 -6.98 9.57
C GLN A 51 -3.53 -6.19 8.32
N LEU A 52 -3.81 -4.88 8.26
CA LEU A 52 -3.42 -4.00 7.15
C LEU A 52 -2.09 -3.28 7.42
N GLN A 53 -1.64 -3.22 8.67
CA GLN A 53 -0.44 -2.50 9.07
C GLN A 53 0.81 -2.97 8.31
N ALA A 54 0.99 -4.29 8.17
CA ALA A 54 2.12 -4.85 7.43
C ALA A 54 2.08 -4.48 5.94
N LEU A 55 0.88 -4.43 5.35
CA LEU A 55 0.68 -4.04 3.95
C LEU A 55 0.95 -2.56 3.73
N VAL A 56 0.38 -1.69 4.57
CA VAL A 56 0.57 -0.23 4.50
C VAL A 56 2.06 0.11 4.57
N GLN A 57 2.80 -0.51 5.50
CA GLN A 57 4.25 -0.34 5.60
C GLN A 57 5.00 -0.86 4.36
N ALA A 58 4.55 -1.97 3.76
CA ALA A 58 5.15 -2.51 2.54
C ALA A 58 4.95 -1.56 1.34
N ILE A 59 3.77 -0.96 1.21
CA ILE A 59 3.46 0.04 0.17
C ILE A 59 4.33 1.29 0.35
N GLN A 60 4.41 1.84 1.57
CA GLN A 60 5.26 2.99 1.91
C GLN A 60 6.75 2.73 1.61
N ARG A 61 7.24 1.51 1.87
CA ARG A 61 8.63 1.15 1.53
C ARG A 61 8.87 1.10 0.02
N SER A 62 7.88 0.64 -0.75
CA SER A 62 7.99 0.58 -2.21
C SER A 62 7.97 1.98 -2.86
N SER A 63 7.27 2.94 -2.26
CA SER A 63 7.26 4.33 -2.74
C SER A 63 8.58 5.04 -2.42
N ALA A 64 9.17 4.79 -1.24
CA ALA A 64 10.49 5.30 -0.88
C ALA A 64 11.59 4.81 -1.83
N SER A 65 11.52 3.55 -2.29
CA SER A 65 12.47 2.99 -3.26
C SER A 65 12.34 3.58 -4.67
N GLY A 66 11.26 4.31 -4.95
CA GLY A 66 10.99 4.91 -6.26
C GLY A 66 11.39 6.38 -6.39
N SER A 67 11.92 7.00 -5.33
CA SER A 67 12.21 8.43 -5.32
C SER A 67 13.64 8.81 -5.77
N ASP A 68 14.40 7.86 -6.32
CA ASP A 68 15.83 8.03 -6.68
C ASP A 68 16.09 7.98 -8.21
N ALA A 69 15.14 8.45 -9.03
CA ALA A 69 15.35 8.58 -10.48
C ALA A 69 14.40 9.59 -11.13
N THR A 70 14.64 10.89 -10.90
CA THR A 70 14.33 11.93 -11.89
C THR A 70 15.24 13.14 -11.65
N GLU A 71 16.03 13.42 -12.68
CA GLU A 71 16.89 14.60 -12.93
C GLU A 71 16.23 15.96 -12.66
#